data_AF-A0A8G1ZY29-F1
#
_entry.id   AF-A0A8G1ZY29-F1
#
_cell.length_a   1.000
_cell.length_b   1.000
_cell.length_c   1.000
_cell.angle_alpha   90.00
_cell.angle_beta   90.00
_cell.angle_gamma   90.00
#
_symmetry.space_group_name_H-M   'P 1'
#
loop_
_entity.id
_entity.type
_entity.pdbx_description
1 polymer ?
#
loop_
_entity_poly.entity_id
_entity_poly.type
_entity_poly.pdbx_seq_one_letter_code
_entity_poly.pdbx_strand_id
1 'polypeptide(L)'
;MPSSVPSFAELLGQCERSAVHLELRASCVPTDPFAAWKRGERIDGENRASWWHPYDPLITDAVVRGWLPRRRATSIAVKLCSAAFETVRERAVPHLLYEI
;
A
#
# COMPACT_ATOMS: atom_id res chain seq x y z
N MET A 1 23.27 11.32 -4.11
CA MET A 1 23.50 10.91 -2.71
C MET A 1 22.52 9.78 -2.44
N PRO A 2 22.94 8.65 -1.84
CA PRO A 2 21.99 7.62 -1.44
C PRO A 2 20.99 8.21 -0.44
N SER A 3 19.71 7.87 -0.58
CA SER A 3 18.68 8.28 0.37
C SER A 3 19.07 7.82 1.78
N SER A 4 18.97 8.71 2.77
CA SER A 4 19.18 8.35 4.18
C SER A 4 17.99 7.60 4.78
N VAL A 5 16.96 7.36 3.97
CA VAL A 5 15.73 6.68 4.38
C VAL A 5 15.84 5.21 3.95
N PRO A 6 15.63 4.24 4.88
CA PRO A 6 15.56 2.83 4.51
C PRO A 6 14.50 2.59 3.44
N SER A 7 14.76 1.63 2.57
CA SER A 7 13.81 1.19 1.54
C SER A 7 12.47 0.78 2.15
N PHE A 8 11.42 0.79 1.33
CA PHE A 8 10.11 0.32 1.75
C PHE A 8 10.15 -1.12 2.32
N ALA A 9 10.99 -1.98 1.74
CA ALA A 9 11.22 -3.34 2.21
C ALA A 9 11.86 -3.37 3.61
N GLU A 10 12.87 -2.54 3.86
CA GLU A 10 13.54 -2.45 5.16
C GLU A 10 12.61 -1.90 6.24
N LEU A 11 11.84 -0.86 5.93
CA LEU A 11 10.84 -0.30 6.85
C LEU A 11 9.76 -1.32 7.21
N LEU A 12 9.27 -2.08 6.23
CA LEU A 12 8.28 -3.13 6.47
C LEU A 12 8.87 -4.31 7.28
N GLY A 13 10.13 -4.66 7.01
CA GLY A 13 10.86 -5.70 7.74
C GLY A 13 11.16 -5.35 9.20
N GLN A 14 11.33 -4.07 9.53
CA GLN A 14 11.58 -3.57 10.88
C GLN A 14 10.30 -3.31 11.70
N CYS A 15 9.11 -3.56 11.14
CA CYS A 15 7.87 -3.31 11.85
C CYS A 15 7.68 -4.31 13.01
N GLU A 16 7.47 -3.81 14.24
CA GLU A 16 7.29 -4.66 15.44
C GLU A 16 5.83 -4.72 15.94
N ARG A 17 5.01 -3.68 15.69
CA ARG A 17 3.59 -3.65 16.12
C ARG A 17 2.54 -3.39 15.04
N SER A 18 2.73 -2.37 14.20
CA SER A 18 1.75 -1.97 13.18
C SER A 18 2.39 -1.09 12.11
N ALA A 19 2.15 -1.42 10.84
CA ALA A 19 2.47 -0.56 9.70
C ALA A 19 1.17 -0.18 8.97
N VAL A 20 1.04 1.10 8.60
CA VAL A 20 -0.10 1.61 7.85
C VAL A 20 0.41 2.35 6.62
N HIS A 21 0.02 1.88 5.43
CA HIS A 21 0.18 2.64 4.19
C HIS A 21 -1.10 3.45 3.98
N LEU A 22 -1.00 4.77 4.16
CA LEU A 22 -2.07 5.71 3.83
C LEU A 22 -1.76 6.37 2.49
N GLU A 23 -2.64 6.16 1.52
CA GLU A 23 -2.59 6.86 0.24
C GLU A 23 -3.75 7.86 0.17
N LEU A 24 -3.42 9.15 0.20
CA LEU A 24 -4.38 10.23 0.04
C LEU A 24 -4.41 10.65 -1.42
N ARG A 25 -5.58 10.53 -2.06
CA ARG A 25 -5.79 11.00 -3.44
C ARG A 25 -6.88 12.06 -3.44
N ALA A 26 -6.62 13.20 -4.07
CA ALA A 26 -7.61 14.27 -4.25
C ALA A 26 -8.78 13.83 -5.17
N SER A 27 -8.56 12.81 -6.01
CA SER A 27 -9.60 12.18 -6.81
C SER A 27 -9.25 10.72 -7.10
N CYS A 28 -10.28 9.88 -7.25
CA CYS A 28 -10.11 8.56 -7.86
C CYS A 28 -10.09 8.74 -9.37
N VAL A 29 -8.89 8.76 -9.95
CA VAL A 29 -8.77 8.77 -11.41
C VAL A 29 -9.10 7.35 -11.93
N PRO A 30 -10.05 7.21 -12.87
CA PRO A 30 -10.30 5.93 -13.52
C PRO A 30 -9.00 5.43 -14.18
N THR A 31 -8.59 4.22 -13.84
CA THR A 31 -7.44 3.56 -14.47
C THR A 31 -7.90 2.66 -15.61
N ASP A 32 -7.02 2.33 -16.55
CA ASP A 32 -7.33 1.40 -17.63
C ASP A 32 -7.83 0.03 -17.12
N PRO A 33 -7.24 -0.57 -16.06
CA PRO A 33 -7.80 -1.77 -15.44
C PRO A 33 -9.22 -1.60 -14.91
N PHE A 34 -9.54 -0.42 -14.35
CA PHE A 34 -10.90 -0.13 -13.87
C PHE A 34 -11.90 0.01 -15.03
N ALA A 35 -11.48 0.61 -16.14
CA ALA A 35 -12.30 0.70 -17.35
C ALA A 35 -12.55 -0.69 -17.97
N ALA A 36 -11.53 -1.55 -18.02
CA ALA A 36 -11.64 -2.94 -18.46
C ALA A 36 -12.61 -3.75 -17.59
N TRP A 37 -12.48 -3.65 -16.27
CA TRP A 37 -13.39 -4.31 -15.34
C TRP A 37 -14.87 -3.93 -15.57
N LYS A 38 -15.15 -2.64 -15.82
CA LYS A 38 -16.51 -2.16 -16.15
C LYS A 38 -17.07 -2.76 -17.44
N ARG A 39 -16.22 -3.11 -18.41
CA ARG A 39 -16.63 -3.79 -19.65
C ARG A 39 -16.84 -5.29 -19.48
N GLY A 40 -16.66 -5.83 -18.27
CA GLY A 40 -16.79 -7.25 -17.98
C GLY A 40 -15.50 -8.03 -18.11
N GLU A 41 -14.38 -7.39 -18.45
CA GLU A 41 -13.07 -8.05 -18.49
C GLU A 41 -12.67 -8.46 -17.07
N ARG A 42 -12.03 -9.63 -16.95
CA ARG A 42 -11.59 -10.20 -15.67
C ARG A 42 -10.10 -10.47 -15.73
N ILE A 43 -9.48 -10.37 -14.58
CA ILE A 43 -8.09 -10.78 -14.39
C ILE A 43 -8.02 -12.30 -14.58
N ASP A 44 -7.06 -12.75 -15.37
CA ASP A 44 -6.71 -14.15 -15.48
C ASP A 44 -5.95 -14.59 -14.23
N GLY A 45 -6.59 -15.42 -13.41
CA GLY A 45 -5.99 -15.93 -12.17
C GLY A 45 -4.77 -16.82 -12.39
N GLU A 46 -4.68 -17.48 -13.54
CA GLU A 46 -3.58 -18.39 -13.87
C GLU A 46 -2.35 -17.63 -14.38
N ASN A 47 -2.57 -16.49 -15.05
CA ASN A 47 -1.48 -15.66 -15.54
C ASN A 47 -1.01 -14.65 -14.49
N ARG A 48 -0.21 -15.11 -13.52
CA ARG A 48 0.35 -14.27 -12.46
C ARG A 48 1.08 -13.02 -12.99
N ALA A 49 1.79 -13.11 -14.12
CA ALA A 49 2.51 -11.95 -14.68
C ALA A 49 1.59 -10.81 -15.13
N SER A 50 0.30 -11.08 -15.38
CA SER A 50 -0.68 -10.08 -15.82
C SER A 50 -1.24 -9.20 -14.69
N TRP A 51 -1.11 -9.62 -13.43
CA TRP A 51 -1.73 -8.94 -12.28
C TRP A 51 -0.85 -8.83 -11.04
N TRP A 52 0.27 -9.55 -10.99
CA TRP A 52 1.22 -9.48 -9.88
C TRP A 52 2.09 -8.24 -9.99
N HIS A 53 2.07 -7.40 -8.96
CA HIS A 53 2.84 -6.16 -8.92
C HIS A 53 4.21 -6.38 -8.26
N PRO A 54 5.21 -5.51 -8.56
CA PRO A 54 6.54 -5.60 -7.96
C PRO A 54 6.57 -5.62 -6.42
N TYR A 55 5.56 -5.03 -5.77
CA TYR A 55 5.46 -4.99 -4.29
C TYR A 55 4.78 -6.22 -3.68
N ASP A 56 4.08 -7.06 -4.44
CA ASP A 56 3.34 -8.21 -3.90
C ASP A 56 4.24 -9.30 -3.23
N PRO A 57 5.52 -9.50 -3.62
CA PRO A 57 6.45 -10.34 -2.85
C PRO A 57 6.69 -9.82 -1.42
N LEU A 58 6.82 -8.49 -1.24
CA LEU A 58 7.01 -7.88 0.08
C LEU A 58 5.80 -8.09 0.98
N ILE A 59 4.60 -8.02 0.39
CA ILE A 59 3.34 -8.27 1.10
C ILE A 59 3.22 -9.75 1.47
N THR A 60 3.60 -10.65 0.57
CA THR A 60 3.60 -12.10 0.82
C THR A 60 4.53 -12.45 1.97
N ASP A 61 5.74 -11.90 1.98
CA ASP A 61 6.72 -12.07 3.05
C ASP A 61 6.21 -11.53 4.41
N ALA A 62 5.56 -10.36 4.42
CA ALA A 62 4.90 -9.84 5.62
C ALA A 62 3.79 -10.78 6.14
N VAL A 63 2.97 -11.36 5.25
CA VAL A 63 1.93 -12.34 5.62
C VAL A 63 2.53 -13.60 6.24
N VAL A 64 3.62 -14.13 5.69
CA VAL A 64 4.35 -15.27 6.25
C VAL A 64 4.87 -14.97 7.67
N ARG A 65 5.29 -13.74 7.93
CA ARG A 65 5.68 -13.26 9.28
C ARG A 65 4.51 -13.04 10.24
N GLY A 66 3.27 -13.30 9.84
CA GLY A 66 2.06 -13.14 10.66
C GLY A 66 1.41 -11.76 10.58
N TRP A 67 1.86 -10.88 9.68
CA TRP A 67 1.26 -9.57 9.46
C TRP A 67 0.09 -9.70 8.50
N LEU A 68 -1.12 -9.27 8.88
CA LEU A 68 -2.29 -9.29 8.00
C LEU A 68 -2.55 -7.90 7.42
N PRO A 69 -2.20 -7.62 6.14
CA PRO A 69 -2.56 -6.38 5.49
C PRO A 69 -4.09 -6.31 5.37
N ARG A 70 -4.70 -5.31 6.02
CA ARG A 70 -6.15 -5.07 5.86
C ARG A 70 -6.36 -4.04 4.75
N ARG A 71 -6.83 -4.48 3.59
CA ARG A 71 -7.22 -3.59 2.46
C ARG A 71 -8.61 -2.96 2.60
N ARG A 72 -9.29 -3.16 3.73
CA ARG A 72 -10.59 -2.52 4.02
C ARG A 72 -10.42 -1.43 5.07
N ALA A 73 -10.45 -0.18 4.61
CA ALA A 73 -10.74 0.95 5.48
C ALA A 73 -12.26 1.08 5.57
N THR A 74 -12.83 0.96 6.77
CA THR A 74 -14.21 1.38 7.02
C THR A 74 -14.27 2.91 7.10
N SER A 75 -15.45 3.51 6.94
CA SER A 75 -15.60 4.98 7.11
C SER A 75 -15.11 5.46 8.49
N ILE A 76 -15.24 4.61 9.51
CA ILE A 76 -14.69 4.85 10.85
C ILE A 76 -13.16 4.78 10.87
N ALA A 77 -12.56 3.81 10.17
CA ALA A 77 -11.11 3.73 10.05
C ALA A 77 -10.54 4.95 9.32
N VAL A 78 -11.20 5.41 8.24
CA VAL A 78 -10.78 6.63 7.52
C VAL A 78 -10.85 7.85 8.43
N LYS A 79 -11.94 8.03 9.18
CA LYS A 79 -12.08 9.15 10.13
C LYS A 79 -11.04 9.11 11.23
N LEU A 80 -10.77 7.93 11.80
CA LEU A 80 -9.74 7.75 12.83
C LEU A 80 -8.34 7.98 12.26
N CYS A 81 -8.03 7.46 11.07
CA CYS A 81 -6.75 7.70 10.41
C CYS A 81 -6.57 9.18 10.05
N SER A 82 -7.62 9.87 9.62
CA SER A 82 -7.56 11.32 9.34
C SER A 82 -7.37 12.14 10.62
N ALA A 83 -8.00 11.76 11.73
CA ALA A 83 -7.81 12.42 13.02
C ALA A 83 -6.41 12.14 13.60
N ALA A 84 -5.90 10.92 13.43
CA ALA A 84 -4.57 10.52 13.84
C ALA A 84 -3.47 11.03 12.88
N PHE A 85 -3.84 11.48 11.67
CA PHE A 85 -2.90 11.84 10.61
C PHE A 85 -1.91 12.90 11.08
N GLU A 86 -2.38 13.97 11.72
CA GLU A 86 -1.48 15.01 12.23
C GLU A 86 -0.48 14.47 13.26
N THR A 87 -0.90 13.51 14.09
CA THR A 87 -0.03 12.88 15.09
C THR A 87 1.03 11.97 14.46
N VAL A 88 0.69 11.24 13.39
CA VAL A 88 1.64 10.33 12.72
C VAL A 88 2.46 11.02 11.63
N ARG A 89 2.02 12.19 11.14
CA ARG A 89 2.68 12.99 10.09
C ARG A 89 4.13 13.30 10.43
N GLU A 90 4.42 13.62 11.69
CA GLU A 90 5.78 13.94 12.14
C GLU A 90 6.76 12.77 12.02
N ARG A 91 6.25 11.54 11.90
CA ARG A 91 7.04 10.30 11.74
C ARG A 91 6.88 9.69 10.34
N ALA A 92 6.08 10.30 9.48
CA ALA A 92 5.78 9.76 8.15
C ALA A 92 6.91 10.11 7.17
N VAL A 93 7.23 9.16 6.29
CA VAL A 93 8.13 9.38 5.15
C VAL A 93 7.29 9.71 3.91
N PRO A 94 7.53 10.86 3.24
CA PRO A 94 6.85 11.23 2.00
C PRO A 94 6.97 10.18 0.90
N HIS A 95 5.87 9.95 0.17
CA HIS A 95 5.81 8.89 -0.85
C HIS A 95 6.85 9.05 -1.97
N LEU A 96 7.16 10.28 -2.35
CA LEU A 96 8.17 10.61 -3.37
C LEU A 96 9.62 10.31 -2.96
N LEU A 97 9.87 9.97 -1.70
CA LEU A 97 11.19 9.58 -1.20
C LEU A 97 11.39 8.07 -1.19
N TYR A 98 10.38 7.28 -1.58
CA TYR A 98 10.53 5.85 -1.79
C TYR A 98 11.01 5.58 -3.23
N GLU A 99 12.11 4.84 -3.36
CA GLU A 99 12.43 4.11 -4.59
C GLU A 99 11.76 2.72 -4.48
N ILE A 100 10.96 2.36 -5.50
CA ILE A 100 10.23 1.07 -5.58
C ILE A 100 11.06 0.07 -6.38
#